data_AF-A0A939R9Z3-F1
#
_entry.id   AF-A0A939R9Z3-F1
#
_cell.length_a   1.000
_cell.length_b   1.000
_cell.length_c   1.000
_cell.angle_alpha   90.00
_cell.angle_beta   90.00
_cell.angle_gamma   90.00
#
_symmetry.space_group_name_H-M   'P 1'
#
loop_
_entity.id
_entity.type
_entity.pdbx_description
1 polymer ?
#
loop_
_entity_poly.entity_id
_entity_poly.type
_entity_poly.pdbx_seq_one_letter_code
_entity_poly.pdbx_strand_id
1 'polypeptide(L)'
;IKGLIIVIMLFVLAGCGHKIDYSLPEDPIEFNTSTFVNPANPDDTYLSIEYNGRTYIGFGTLKGIVPESEMGDCLGYIVQDGVKMDDSRIFLLTADPNANYLGRFETEGVMDQPDFFRAIDTVGKDITTPAYIDDLGYEFWSVQ
;
A
#
# COMPACT_ATOMS: atom_id res chain seq x y z
N ILE A 1 -8.90 25.30 59.09
CA ILE A 1 -9.05 25.06 57.62
C ILE A 1 -7.76 25.55 56.96
N LYS A 2 -6.87 24.64 56.55
CA LYS A 2 -5.67 24.98 55.78
C LYS A 2 -5.44 23.94 54.69
N GLY A 3 -5.82 24.38 53.48
CA GLY A 3 -5.32 24.03 52.15
C GLY A 3 -4.87 22.60 51.88
N LEU A 4 -5.75 21.83 51.24
CA LEU A 4 -5.41 20.67 50.43
C LEU A 4 -4.78 21.17 49.12
N ILE A 5 -3.47 21.01 48.94
CA ILE A 5 -2.79 21.28 47.66
C ILE A 5 -2.92 20.01 46.82
N ILE A 6 -3.85 20.02 45.86
CA ILE A 6 -3.96 18.98 44.83
C ILE A 6 -2.95 19.35 43.72
N VAL A 7 -1.83 18.62 43.66
CA VAL A 7 -0.91 18.69 42.52
C VAL A 7 -1.51 17.83 41.40
N ILE A 8 -2.22 18.47 40.47
CA ILE A 8 -2.65 17.82 39.22
C ILE A 8 -1.40 17.77 38.33
N MET A 9 -0.73 16.62 38.35
CA MET A 9 0.34 16.28 37.42
C MET A 9 -0.32 16.02 36.06
N LEU A 10 -0.40 17.07 35.24
CA LEU A 10 -0.79 16.97 33.84
C LEU A 10 0.23 16.04 33.14
N PHE A 11 -0.13 14.77 33.00
CA PHE A 11 0.48 13.88 32.01
C PHE A 11 0.15 14.48 30.64
N VAL A 12 1.06 15.32 30.15
CA VAL A 12 1.10 15.70 28.74
C VAL A 12 1.43 14.41 27.99
N LEU A 13 0.39 13.71 27.55
CA LEU A 13 0.47 12.69 26.52
C LEU A 13 0.94 13.43 25.25
N ALA A 14 2.24 13.67 25.14
CA ALA A 14 2.89 13.91 23.87
C ALA A 14 2.86 12.58 23.12
N GLY A 15 1.68 12.21 22.61
CA GLY A 15 1.62 11.34 21.45
C GLY A 15 2.31 12.13 20.34
N CYS A 16 3.59 11.84 20.11
CA CYS A 16 4.20 12.10 18.82
C CYS A 16 3.31 11.34 17.83
N GLY A 17 2.39 12.06 17.20
CA GLY A 17 1.65 11.56 16.06
C GLY A 17 2.71 11.22 15.03
N HIS A 18 3.06 9.95 14.98
CA HIS A 18 3.90 9.41 13.94
C HIS A 18 3.06 9.59 12.66
N LYS A 19 3.71 10.09 11.62
CA LYS A 19 3.08 10.31 10.32
C LYS A 19 3.77 9.33 9.40
N ILE A 20 3.00 8.75 8.48
CA ILE A 20 3.54 7.92 7.41
C ILE A 20 4.69 8.69 6.74
N ASP A 21 5.87 8.08 6.71
CA ASP A 21 7.03 8.63 6.06
C ASP A 21 6.98 8.31 4.56
N TYR A 22 6.68 9.34 3.77
CA TYR A 22 6.62 9.25 2.31
C TYR A 22 7.96 9.61 1.64
N SER A 23 9.04 9.73 2.41
CA SER A 23 10.36 10.01 1.89
C SER A 23 10.83 8.86 1.00
N LEU A 24 11.31 9.21 -0.19
CA LEU A 24 11.95 8.24 -1.07
C LEU A 24 13.29 7.79 -0.44
N PRO A 25 13.69 6.52 -0.61
CA PRO A 25 15.01 6.06 -0.22
C PRO A 25 16.10 6.72 -1.09
N GLU A 26 17.37 6.53 -0.73
CA GLU A 26 18.53 7.10 -1.46
C GLU A 26 18.59 6.63 -2.92
N ASP A 27 18.21 5.37 -3.18
CA ASP A 27 18.11 4.75 -4.50
C ASP A 27 16.68 4.23 -4.73
N PRO A 28 15.73 5.09 -5.12
CA PRO A 28 14.33 4.72 -5.28
C PRO A 28 14.10 3.86 -6.52
N ILE A 29 13.24 2.86 -6.37
CA ILE A 29 12.84 2.02 -7.50
C ILE A 29 11.87 2.79 -8.40
N GLU A 30 12.17 2.79 -9.70
CA GLU A 30 11.26 3.27 -10.74
C GLU A 30 10.34 2.13 -11.19
N PHE A 31 9.12 2.11 -10.67
CA PHE A 31 8.11 1.14 -11.06
C PHE A 31 7.49 1.54 -12.40
N ASN A 32 8.14 1.11 -13.48
CA ASN A 32 7.60 1.25 -14.83
C ASN A 32 6.34 0.41 -14.97
N THR A 33 5.26 1.04 -15.43
CA THR A 33 4.00 0.34 -15.64
C THR A 33 3.99 -0.40 -16.97
N SER A 34 3.23 -1.49 -17.02
CA SER A 34 2.98 -2.27 -18.24
C SER A 34 1.55 -2.80 -18.23
N THR A 35 1.08 -3.27 -19.38
CA THR A 35 -0.22 -3.95 -19.48
C THR A 35 -0.03 -5.45 -19.29
N PHE A 36 -0.63 -6.00 -18.25
CA PHE A 36 -0.82 -7.45 -18.11
C PHE A 36 -2.10 -7.86 -18.83
N VAL A 37 -2.00 -8.87 -19.69
CA VAL A 37 -3.14 -9.44 -20.42
C VAL A 37 -3.52 -10.76 -19.75
N ASN A 38 -4.78 -10.88 -19.32
CA ASN A 38 -5.26 -12.09 -18.69
C ASN A 38 -5.19 -13.27 -19.68
N PRO A 39 -4.44 -14.34 -19.38
CA PRO A 39 -4.28 -15.47 -20.31
C PRO A 39 -5.58 -16.26 -20.52
N ALA A 40 -6.53 -16.19 -19.58
CA ALA A 40 -7.83 -16.84 -19.71
C ALA A 40 -8.84 -15.99 -20.50
N ASN A 41 -8.65 -14.67 -20.55
CA ASN A 41 -9.51 -13.73 -21.27
C ASN A 41 -8.67 -12.55 -21.81
N PRO A 42 -8.23 -12.57 -23.09
CA PRO A 42 -7.35 -11.53 -23.63
C PRO A 42 -7.95 -10.12 -23.70
N ASP A 43 -9.28 -9.98 -23.59
CA ASP A 43 -9.97 -8.68 -23.52
C ASP A 43 -9.90 -8.05 -22.12
N ASP A 44 -9.47 -8.82 -21.12
CA ASP A 44 -9.30 -8.41 -19.73
C ASP A 44 -7.83 -8.06 -19.47
N THR A 45 -7.56 -6.78 -19.20
CA THR A 45 -6.20 -6.25 -19.05
C THR A 45 -6.06 -5.39 -17.81
N TYR A 46 -4.88 -5.43 -17.22
CA TYR A 46 -4.58 -4.78 -15.94
C TYR A 46 -3.29 -3.97 -16.04
N LEU A 47 -3.23 -2.87 -15.30
CA LEU A 47 -1.95 -2.22 -15.00
C LEU A 47 -1.08 -3.17 -14.18
N SER A 48 0.19 -3.29 -14.55
CA SER A 48 1.16 -4.15 -13.89
C SER A 48 2.45 -3.42 -13.57
N ILE A 49 3.09 -3.86 -12.48
CA ILE A 49 4.43 -3.43 -12.06
C ILE A 49 5.26 -4.67 -11.67
N GLU A 50 6.58 -4.56 -11.76
CA GLU A 50 7.52 -5.62 -11.41
C GLU A 50 8.27 -5.27 -10.12
N TYR A 51 8.33 -6.22 -9.19
CA TYR A 51 9.13 -6.10 -7.98
C TYR A 51 9.77 -7.44 -7.64
N ASN A 52 11.09 -7.45 -7.45
CA ASN A 52 11.85 -8.65 -7.04
C ASN A 52 11.53 -9.89 -7.90
N GLY A 53 11.35 -9.71 -9.22
CA GLY A 53 11.06 -10.77 -10.18
C GLY A 53 9.62 -11.29 -10.15
N ARG A 54 8.69 -10.58 -9.50
CA ARG A 54 7.25 -10.89 -9.49
C ARG A 54 6.47 -9.76 -10.16
N THR A 55 5.50 -10.16 -10.97
CA THR A 55 4.48 -9.26 -11.53
C THR A 55 3.37 -9.04 -10.53
N TYR A 56 3.00 -7.78 -10.33
CA TYR A 56 1.89 -7.37 -9.49
C TYR A 56 0.85 -6.65 -10.33
N ILE A 57 -0.42 -6.93 -10.07
CA ILE A 57 -1.55 -6.24 -10.70
C ILE A 57 -2.55 -5.78 -9.64
N GLY A 58 -3.43 -4.84 -9.99
CA GLY A 58 -4.45 -4.32 -9.08
C GLY A 58 -5.30 -5.43 -8.46
N PHE A 59 -5.49 -5.35 -7.15
CA PHE A 59 -6.30 -6.30 -6.37
C PHE A 59 -7.40 -5.60 -5.58
N GLY A 60 -7.03 -4.56 -4.85
CA GLY A 60 -7.89 -4.01 -3.83
C GLY A 60 -7.73 -2.52 -3.63
N THR A 61 -8.59 -1.99 -2.78
CA THR A 61 -8.53 -0.61 -2.31
C THR A 61 -8.64 -0.56 -0.79
N LEU A 62 -8.48 0.64 -0.21
CA LEU A 62 -8.50 0.84 1.23
C LEU A 62 -9.88 0.57 1.84
N LYS A 63 -9.92 -0.35 2.80
CA LYS A 63 -11.04 -0.56 3.73
C LYS A 63 -10.77 0.19 5.04
N GLY A 64 -11.37 1.37 5.19
CA GLY A 64 -11.21 2.17 6.40
C GLY A 64 -9.89 2.96 6.39
N ILE A 65 -8.94 2.59 7.27
CA ILE A 65 -7.68 3.31 7.46
C ILE A 65 -6.54 2.29 7.53
N VAL A 66 -5.42 2.55 6.87
CA VAL A 66 -4.18 1.79 7.05
C VAL A 66 -3.52 2.28 8.34
N PRO A 67 -3.36 1.43 9.37
CA PRO A 67 -2.59 1.82 10.54
C PRO A 67 -1.16 2.13 10.10
N GLU A 68 -0.57 3.19 10.64
CA GLU A 68 0.79 3.56 10.29
C GLU A 68 1.82 2.44 10.55
N SER A 69 1.61 1.62 11.59
CA SER A 69 2.45 0.46 11.86
C SER A 69 2.44 -0.60 10.76
N GLU A 70 1.44 -0.56 9.88
CA GLU A 70 1.29 -1.47 8.74
C GLU A 70 1.97 -0.93 7.47
N MET A 71 2.43 0.32 7.49
CA MET A 71 3.25 0.90 6.43
C MET A 71 4.70 0.50 6.67
N GLY A 72 5.23 -0.33 5.79
CA GLY A 72 6.64 -0.71 5.79
C GLY A 72 7.49 0.31 5.03
N ASP A 73 8.57 -0.19 4.43
CA ASP A 73 9.51 0.66 3.69
C ASP A 73 8.88 1.23 2.41
N CYS A 74 9.11 2.53 2.17
CA CYS A 74 8.89 3.14 0.87
C CYS A 74 9.95 2.63 -0.11
N LEU A 75 9.49 1.98 -1.19
CA LEU A 75 10.36 1.39 -2.21
C LEU A 75 10.72 2.38 -3.32
N GLY A 76 9.79 3.26 -3.68
CA GLY A 76 9.95 4.10 -4.87
C GLY A 76 8.64 4.71 -5.36
N TYR A 77 8.57 4.97 -6.67
CA TYR A 77 7.47 5.67 -7.32
C TYR A 77 7.09 5.04 -8.66
N ILE A 78 5.90 5.35 -9.14
CA ILE A 78 5.41 4.92 -10.45
C ILE A 78 6.01 5.77 -11.58
N VAL A 79 6.40 5.12 -12.67
CA VAL A 79 6.68 5.75 -13.96
C VAL A 79 5.66 5.24 -14.97
N GLN A 80 4.84 6.14 -15.51
CA GLN A 80 3.82 5.82 -16.50
C GLN A 80 4.14 6.55 -17.81
N ASP A 81 4.25 5.80 -18.91
CA ASP A 81 4.57 6.33 -20.24
C ASP A 81 5.85 7.21 -20.26
N GLY A 82 6.84 6.85 -19.45
CA GLY A 82 8.10 7.59 -19.30
C GLY A 82 7.99 8.86 -18.45
N VAL A 83 6.83 9.11 -17.83
CA VAL A 83 6.59 10.23 -16.92
C VAL A 83 6.59 9.73 -15.48
N LYS A 84 7.40 10.38 -14.64
CA LYS A 84 7.42 10.14 -13.20
C LYS A 84 6.15 10.68 -12.56
N MET A 85 5.47 9.84 -11.78
CA MET A 85 4.33 10.23 -10.95
C MET A 85 4.86 10.68 -9.58
N ASP A 86 5.14 11.98 -9.44
CA ASP A 86 5.87 12.55 -8.28
C ASP A 86 5.13 12.42 -6.94
N ASP A 87 3.81 12.30 -6.98
CA ASP A 87 2.92 12.08 -5.85
C ASP A 87 2.81 10.61 -5.44
N SER A 88 3.19 9.67 -6.31
CA SER A 88 2.99 8.25 -6.05
C SER A 88 4.12 7.62 -5.25
N ARG A 89 3.77 6.82 -4.25
CA ARG A 89 4.72 6.02 -3.45
C ARG A 89 4.27 4.57 -3.38
N ILE A 90 5.21 3.67 -3.65
CA ILE A 90 5.01 2.22 -3.51
C ILE A 90 5.65 1.76 -2.20
N PHE A 91 4.88 1.06 -1.39
CA PHE A 91 5.29 0.57 -0.07
C PHE A 91 5.18 -0.94 0.04
N LEU A 92 6.10 -1.52 0.83
CA LEU A 92 5.87 -2.80 1.48
C LEU A 92 4.85 -2.64 2.60
N LEU A 93 4.11 -3.72 2.89
CA LEU A 93 3.14 -3.77 3.98
C LEU A 93 3.69 -4.63 5.11
N THR A 94 3.72 -4.11 6.34
CA THR A 94 4.27 -4.82 7.50
C THR A 94 3.47 -6.10 7.83
N ALA A 95 2.15 -6.08 7.65
CA ALA A 95 1.29 -7.26 7.79
C ALA A 95 1.56 -8.38 6.76
N ASP A 96 2.35 -8.13 5.72
CA ASP A 96 2.64 -9.09 4.67
C ASP A 96 4.14 -9.32 4.47
N PRO A 97 4.77 -10.15 5.32
CA PRO A 97 6.21 -10.38 5.30
C PRO A 97 6.72 -11.07 4.03
N ASN A 98 5.82 -11.61 3.21
CA ASN A 98 6.17 -12.29 1.96
C ASN A 98 6.04 -11.37 0.74
N ALA A 99 5.72 -10.08 0.95
CA ALA A 99 5.49 -9.09 -0.10
C ALA A 99 4.56 -9.62 -1.22
N ASN A 100 3.49 -10.32 -0.85
CA ASN A 100 2.41 -10.68 -1.76
C ASN A 100 1.60 -9.46 -2.22
N TYR A 101 1.59 -8.40 -1.42
CA TYR A 101 0.92 -7.13 -1.66
C TYR A 101 1.93 -5.98 -1.64
N LEU A 102 1.67 -5.01 -2.52
CA LEU A 102 2.32 -3.70 -2.51
C LEU A 102 1.21 -2.65 -2.42
N GLY A 103 1.40 -1.64 -1.57
CA GLY A 103 0.46 -0.53 -1.46
C GLY A 103 0.96 0.68 -2.23
N ARG A 104 0.09 1.32 -3.01
CA ARG A 104 0.34 2.62 -3.61
C ARG A 104 -0.42 3.69 -2.85
N PHE A 105 0.31 4.73 -2.48
CA PHE A 105 -0.24 5.87 -1.75
C PHE A 105 0.20 7.15 -2.43
N GLU A 106 -0.72 8.11 -2.52
CA GLU A 106 -0.43 9.44 -3.03
C GLU A 106 -0.02 10.37 -1.88
N THR A 107 1.02 11.18 -2.09
CA THR A 107 1.55 12.08 -1.05
C THR A 107 0.74 13.36 -0.90
N GLU A 108 0.05 13.78 -1.96
CA GLU A 108 -0.69 15.06 -2.02
C GLU A 108 -2.21 14.88 -2.23
N GLY A 109 -2.65 13.66 -2.52
CA GLY A 109 -4.04 13.33 -2.82
C GLY A 109 -4.90 13.19 -1.58
N VAL A 110 -5.67 14.23 -1.22
CA VAL A 110 -6.68 14.14 -0.14
C VAL A 110 -7.89 13.28 -0.55
N MET A 111 -8.11 13.10 -1.85
CA MET A 111 -9.19 12.30 -2.42
C MET A 111 -8.72 11.00 -3.07
N ASP A 112 -7.41 10.79 -3.19
CA ASP A 112 -6.86 9.59 -3.81
C ASP A 112 -6.80 8.48 -2.78
N GLN A 113 -7.67 7.50 -2.97
CA GLN A 113 -7.72 6.32 -2.12
C GLN A 113 -6.53 5.43 -2.44
N PRO A 114 -5.80 4.93 -1.43
CA PRO A 114 -4.75 3.95 -1.66
C PRO A 114 -5.29 2.74 -2.44
N ASP A 115 -4.49 2.29 -3.40
CA ASP A 115 -4.73 1.05 -4.14
C ASP A 115 -3.66 0.01 -3.75
N PHE A 116 -4.02 -1.26 -3.91
CA PHE A 116 -3.19 -2.38 -3.53
C PHE A 116 -3.01 -3.30 -4.71
N PHE A 117 -1.74 -3.54 -5.05
CA PHE A 117 -1.37 -4.55 -6.02
C PHE A 117 -1.11 -5.88 -5.32
N ARG A 118 -1.44 -6.99 -5.97
CA ARG A 118 -1.15 -8.34 -5.50
C ARG A 118 -0.32 -9.08 -6.54
N ALA A 119 0.64 -9.88 -6.09
CA ALA A 119 1.49 -10.67 -6.94
C ALA A 119 0.69 -11.78 -7.64
N ILE A 120 0.81 -11.89 -8.97
CA ILE A 120 0.00 -12.81 -9.79
C ILE A 120 0.27 -14.29 -9.49
N ASP A 121 1.46 -14.61 -8.97
CA ASP A 121 1.82 -15.97 -8.60
C ASP A 121 1.08 -16.47 -7.34
N THR A 122 0.28 -15.60 -6.71
CA THR A 122 -0.57 -15.93 -5.56
C THR A 122 -2.03 -16.23 -5.92
N VAL A 123 -2.39 -16.18 -7.22
CA VAL A 123 -3.72 -16.60 -7.69
C VAL A 123 -3.99 -18.04 -7.25
N GLY A 124 -5.20 -18.28 -6.73
CA GLY A 124 -5.62 -19.59 -6.24
C GLY A 124 -4.91 -20.10 -4.97
N LYS A 125 -4.00 -19.31 -4.38
CA LYS A 125 -3.32 -19.66 -3.12
C LYS A 125 -4.08 -19.07 -1.93
N ASP A 126 -4.14 -19.83 -0.85
CA ASP A 126 -4.58 -19.34 0.46
C ASP A 126 -3.48 -18.47 1.06
N ILE A 127 -3.64 -17.15 0.95
CA ILE A 127 -2.77 -16.16 1.57
C ILE A 127 -3.62 -15.22 2.43
N THR A 128 -3.02 -14.71 3.50
CA THR A 128 -3.70 -13.75 4.37
C THR A 128 -3.70 -12.37 3.73
N THR A 129 -4.88 -11.88 3.38
CA THR A 129 -5.08 -10.48 2.98
C THR A 129 -5.12 -9.59 4.22
N PRO A 130 -4.32 -8.51 4.31
CA PRO A 130 -4.44 -7.54 5.39
C PRO A 130 -5.87 -6.97 5.51
N ALA A 131 -6.38 -6.84 6.73
CA ALA A 131 -7.79 -6.53 6.99
C ALA A 131 -8.25 -5.14 6.50
N TYR A 132 -7.30 -4.24 6.22
CA TYR A 132 -7.55 -2.91 5.65
C TYR A 132 -7.57 -2.90 4.12
N ILE A 133 -7.47 -4.05 3.45
CA ILE A 133 -7.61 -4.17 1.99
C ILE A 133 -8.99 -4.77 1.69
N ASP A 134 -9.79 -4.06 0.91
CA ASP A 134 -11.02 -4.58 0.32
C ASP A 134 -10.72 -5.04 -1.11
N ASP A 135 -11.17 -6.25 -1.46
CA ASP A 135 -11.07 -6.78 -2.81
C ASP A 135 -12.01 -6.01 -3.76
N LEU A 136 -11.52 -5.63 -4.93
CA LEU A 136 -12.32 -4.98 -5.99
C LEU A 136 -13.23 -5.96 -6.74
N GLY A 137 -13.08 -7.26 -6.51
CA GLY A 137 -13.88 -8.33 -7.11
C GLY A 137 -13.52 -8.63 -8.56
N TYR A 138 -12.26 -8.38 -8.97
CA TYR A 138 -11.83 -8.71 -10.32
C TYR A 138 -11.88 -10.23 -10.56
N GLU A 139 -12.44 -10.63 -11.70
CA GLU A 139 -12.63 -12.04 -12.06
C GLU A 139 -11.29 -12.80 -12.07
N PHE A 140 -10.20 -12.13 -12.46
CA PHE A 140 -8.86 -12.70 -12.41
C PHE A 140 -8.47 -13.28 -11.05
N TRP A 141 -8.91 -12.65 -9.94
CA TRP A 141 -8.62 -13.11 -8.58
C TRP A 141 -9.61 -14.16 -8.07
N SER A 142 -10.70 -14.39 -8.79
CA SER A 142 -11.78 -15.31 -8.41
C SER A 142 -11.51 -16.77 -8.76
N VAL A 143 -10.31 -17.10 -9.28
CA VAL A 143 -9.94 -18.46 -9.65
C VAL A 143 -9.78 -19.32 -8.38
N GLN A 144 -10.84 -20.05 -8.03
CA GLN A 144 -10.88 -21.12 -7.03
C GLN A 144 -10.76 -22.50 -7.70
#